data_AF-A0A2A5FSJ0-F1
#
_entry.id   AF-A0A2A5FSJ0-F1
#
_cell.length_a   1.000
_cell.length_b   1.000
_cell.length_c   1.000
_cell.angle_alpha   90.00
_cell.angle_beta   90.00
_cell.angle_gamma   90.00
#
_symmetry.space_group_name_H-M   'P 1'
#
loop_
_entity.id
_entity.type
_entity.pdbx_description
1 polymer ?
#
loop_
_entity_poly.entity_id
_entity_poly.type
_entity_poly.pdbx_seq_one_letter_code
_entity_poly.pdbx_strand_id
1 'polypeptide(L)' 'METSNIPLAERLRPNTLDDYLGQEHLVGKKSVLRKAIGSGLIPSMILWGPPGSGKTTLAKIIANQQE' A
#
# COMPACT_ATOMS: atom_id res chain seq x y z
N MET A 1 -19.63 14.42 9.19
CA MET A 1 -19.39 13.29 10.11
C MET A 1 -18.15 13.62 10.91
N GLU A 2 -18.25 13.67 12.24
CA GLU A 2 -17.11 14.04 13.07
C GLU A 2 -15.95 13.05 12.92
N THR A 3 -14.79 13.56 12.52
CA THR A 3 -13.52 12.82 12.42
C THR A 3 -12.86 12.56 13.79
N SER A 4 -13.57 12.83 14.89
CA SER A 4 -13.05 12.88 16.26
C SER A 4 -12.68 11.51 16.83
N ASN A 5 -13.21 10.41 16.28
CA ASN A 5 -13.03 9.06 16.83
C ASN A 5 -12.13 8.12 15.99
N ILE A 6 -11.55 8.60 14.89
CA ILE A 6 -10.64 7.79 14.06
C ILE A 6 -9.21 7.91 14.60
N PRO A 7 -8.53 6.79 14.92
CA PRO A 7 -7.14 6.81 15.40
C PRO A 7 -6.19 7.51 14.41
N LEU A 8 -5.20 8.25 14.93
CA LEU A 8 -4.22 8.95 14.11
C LEU A 8 -3.53 8.02 13.10
N ALA A 9 -3.21 6.81 13.51
CA ALA A 9 -2.58 5.81 12.65
C ALA A 9 -3.42 5.48 11.40
N GLU A 10 -4.76 5.44 11.53
CA GLU A 10 -5.64 5.19 10.38
C GLU A 10 -5.72 6.42 9.47
N ARG A 11 -5.74 7.62 10.06
CA ARG A 11 -5.76 8.89 9.31
C ARG A 11 -4.48 9.12 8.50
N LEU A 12 -3.35 8.63 9.00
CA LEU A 12 -2.03 8.76 8.35
C LEU A 12 -1.70 7.63 7.37
N ARG A 13 -2.61 6.66 7.15
CA ARG A 13 -2.33 5.59 6.18
C ARG A 13 -2.19 6.17 4.78
N PRO A 14 -1.10 5.86 4.04
CA PRO A 14 -0.96 6.26 2.66
C PRO A 14 -2.08 5.68 1.78
N ASN A 15 -2.52 6.47 0.80
CA ASN A 15 -3.57 6.10 -0.14
C ASN A 15 -3.01 5.64 -1.48
N THR A 16 -1.80 6.08 -1.83
CA THR A 16 -1.10 5.70 -3.05
C THR A 16 0.26 5.09 -2.75
N LEU A 17 0.84 4.41 -3.74
CA LEU A 17 2.23 3.93 -3.62
C LEU A 17 3.26 5.06 -3.58
N ASP A 18 2.90 6.27 -4.02
CA ASP A 18 3.77 7.46 -3.97
C ASP A 18 3.82 8.05 -2.55
N ASP A 19 2.75 7.88 -1.77
CA ASP A 19 2.70 8.25 -0.35
C ASP A 19 3.36 7.19 0.57
N TYR A 20 3.67 6.01 0.03
CA TYR A 20 4.22 4.92 0.82
C TYR A 20 5.70 5.14 1.12
N LEU A 21 6.02 5.27 2.40
CA LEU A 21 7.38 5.56 2.85
C LEU A 21 8.22 4.28 3.02
N GLY A 22 9.43 4.31 2.44
CA GLY A 22 10.39 3.21 2.50
C GLY A 22 10.09 2.08 1.52
N GLN A 23 10.81 0.96 1.65
CA GLN A 23 10.66 -0.22 0.79
C GLN A 23 10.78 0.08 -0.72
N GLU A 24 11.69 0.98 -1.12
CA GLU A 24 11.82 1.44 -2.52
C GLU A 24 12.04 0.29 -3.53
N HIS A 25 12.70 -0.78 -3.11
CA HIS A 25 12.87 -1.97 -3.93
C HIS A 25 11.55 -2.70 -4.23
N LEU A 26 10.54 -2.58 -3.35
CA LEU A 26 9.20 -3.17 -3.52
C LEU A 26 8.19 -2.19 -4.10
N VAL A 27 8.17 -0.93 -3.68
CA VAL A 27 7.13 0.05 -4.07
C VAL A 27 7.64 1.22 -4.89
N GLY A 28 8.95 1.27 -5.20
CA GLY A 28 9.52 2.32 -6.02
C GLY A 28 9.05 2.26 -7.47
N LYS A 29 9.24 3.36 -8.21
CA LYS A 29 8.75 3.53 -9.60
C LYS A 29 9.15 2.41 -10.58
N LYS A 30 10.27 1.73 -10.31
CA LYS A 30 10.80 0.64 -11.16
C LYS A 30 10.52 -0.76 -10.60
N SER A 31 9.82 -0.88 -9.48
CA SER A 31 9.60 -2.16 -8.81
C SER A 31 8.70 -3.08 -9.62
N VAL A 32 8.87 -4.39 -9.41
CA VAL A 32 8.05 -5.41 -10.05
C VAL A 32 6.58 -5.25 -9.66
N LEU A 33 6.31 -4.89 -8.41
CA LEU A 33 4.95 -4.68 -7.91
C LEU A 33 4.24 -3.53 -8.64
N ARG A 34 4.89 -2.38 -8.84
CA ARG A 34 4.29 -1.27 -9.60
C ARG A 34 4.02 -1.63 -11.05
N LYS A 35 4.91 -2.39 -11.68
CA LYS A 35 4.70 -2.88 -13.04
C LYS A 35 3.49 -3.82 -13.12
N ALA A 36 3.37 -4.76 -12.17
CA ALA A 36 2.27 -5.71 -12.11
C ALA A 36 0.91 -5.01 -11.89
N ILE A 37 0.87 -4.02 -11.00
CA ILE A 37 -0.34 -3.20 -10.76
C ILE A 37 -0.69 -2.40 -12.02
N GLY A 38 0.29 -1.71 -12.61
CA GLY A 38 0.07 -0.91 -13.82
C GLY A 38 -0.31 -1.72 -15.06
N SER A 39 0.02 -3.02 -15.11
CA SER A 39 -0.43 -3.92 -16.17
C SER A 39 -1.74 -4.64 -15.86
N GLY A 40 -2.35 -4.42 -14.69
CA GLY A 40 -3.56 -5.12 -14.24
C GLY A 40 -3.38 -6.62 -13.96
N LEU A 41 -2.13 -7.09 -13.91
CA LEU A 41 -1.80 -8.51 -13.73
C LEU A 41 -1.17 -8.71 -12.35
N ILE A 42 -2.01 -8.69 -11.32
CA ILE A 42 -1.57 -8.82 -9.93
C ILE A 42 -1.59 -10.30 -9.53
N PRO A 43 -0.44 -10.91 -9.23
CA PRO A 43 -0.41 -12.30 -8.76
C PRO A 43 -0.92 -12.41 -7.33
N SER A 44 -1.30 -13.61 -6.91
CA SER A 44 -1.48 -13.93 -5.50
C SER A 44 -0.16 -13.72 -4.75
N MET A 45 -0.19 -13.01 -3.63
CA MET A 45 1.01 -12.63 -2.87
C MET A 45 0.83 -12.88 -1.37
N ILE A 46 1.93 -13.21 -0.69
CA ILE A 46 2.02 -13.24 0.77
C ILE A 46 2.82 -12.01 1.21
N LEU A 47 2.19 -11.12 1.99
CA LEU A 47 2.87 -9.97 2.59
C LEU A 47 3.37 -10.34 3.98
N TRP A 48 4.69 -10.41 4.16
CA TRP A 48 5.34 -10.77 5.44
C TRP A 48 6.28 -9.67 5.94
N GLY A 49 6.44 -9.59 7.26
CA GLY A 49 7.30 -8.61 7.92
C GLY A 49 6.85 -8.27 9.35
N PRO A 50 7.65 -7.50 10.10
CA PRO A 50 7.36 -7.12 11.49
C PRO A 50 6.07 -6.29 11.65
N PRO A 51 5.48 -6.21 12.86
CA PRO A 51 4.30 -5.36 13.09
C PRO A 51 4.57 -3.90 12.69
N GLY A 52 3.57 -3.22 12.13
CA GLY A 52 3.72 -1.82 11.68
C GLY A 52 4.46 -1.62 10.35
N SER A 53 4.93 -2.68 9.68
CA SER A 53 5.68 -2.58 8.40
C SER A 53 4.85 -2.19 7.16
N GLY A 54 3.57 -1.81 7.35
CA GLY A 54 2.70 -1.32 6.27
C GLY A 54 2.04 -2.38 5.37
N LYS A 55 2.11 -3.67 5.70
CA LYS A 55 1.49 -4.77 4.91
C LYS A 55 0.02 -4.56 4.59
N THR A 56 -0.79 -4.26 5.61
CA THR A 56 -2.24 -4.04 5.46
C THR A 56 -2.51 -2.80 4.61
N THR A 57 -1.71 -1.75 4.79
CA THR A 57 -1.83 -0.54 3.98
C THR A 57 -1.46 -0.81 2.52
N LEU A 58 -0.40 -1.57 2.27
CA LEU A 58 0.01 -1.94 0.92
C LEU A 58 -1.08 -2.75 0.21
N ALA A 59 -1.68 -3.74 0.88
CA ALA A 59 -2.80 -4.49 0.33
C ALA A 59 -4.00 -3.58 -0.01
N LYS A 60 -4.31 -2.60 0.85
CA LYS A 60 -5.41 -1.64 0.62
C LYS A 60 -5.12 -0.73 -0.58
N ILE A 61 -3.91 -0.22 -0.71
CA ILE A 61 -3.50 0.59 -1.86
C ILE A 61 -3.62 -0.22 -3.15
N ILE A 62 -3.13 -1.47 -3.16
CA ILE A 62 -3.20 -2.36 -4.31
C ILE A 62 -4.65 -2.59 -4.74
N ALA A 63 -5.54 -2.88 -3.79
CA ALA A 63 -6.96 -3.09 -4.07
C ALA A 63 -7.64 -1.84 -4.67
N ASN A 64 -7.26 -0.65 -4.21
CA ASN A 64 -7.84 0.62 -4.68
C ASN A 64 -7.26 1.10 -6.03
N GLN A 65 -6.16 0.53 -6.51
CA GLN A 65 -5.60 0.84 -7.83
C GLN A 65 -6.14 -0.09 -8.95
N GLN A 66 -7.20 -0.85 -8.67
CA GLN A 66 -7.86 -1.75 -9.64
C GLN A 66 -9.11 -1.14 -10.29
N GLU A 67 -9.29 0.19 -10.25
CA GLU A 67 -10.32 0.94 -10.99
C GLU A 67 -9.75 1.62 -12.23
#